data_AF-A0AAN8J3M8-F1
#
_entry.id   AF-A0AAN8J3M8-F1
#
_cell.length_a   1.000
_cell.length_b   1.000
_cell.length_c   1.000
_cell.angle_alpha   90.00
_cell.angle_beta   90.00
_cell.angle_gamma   90.00
#
_symmetry.space_group_name_H-M   'P 1'
#
loop_
_entity.id
_entity.type
_entity.pdbx_description
1 polymer ?
#
loop_
_entity_poly.entity_id
_entity_poly.type
_entity_poly.pdbx_seq_one_letter_code
_entity_poly.pdbx_strand_id
1 'polypeptide(L)'
;MVDEKRSSTGGSSMQLEAAPPPAKAEMYTTWGDMLRHWPKTTLCIVSNEFCERFSYYGMRTVLILYLLNVLKFTENQSTIFFNSFTVLCYLTPLLGSIIADGYIGKFW
;
A
#
# COMPACT_ATOMS: atom_id res chain seq x y z
N MET A 1 -10.15 -67.63 44.59
CA MET A 1 -9.61 -67.25 43.26
C MET A 1 -10.81 -66.82 42.45
N VAL A 2 -11.18 -65.53 42.47
CA VAL A 2 -10.68 -64.51 41.52
C VAL A 2 -11.01 -65.01 40.12
N ASP A 3 -12.02 -64.48 39.42
CA ASP A 3 -11.94 -63.25 38.61
C ASP A 3 -13.36 -62.64 38.47
N GLU A 4 -13.62 -61.40 38.88
CA GLU A 4 -13.35 -60.16 38.13
C GLU A 4 -13.81 -60.20 36.66
N LYS A 5 -15.08 -59.83 36.41
CA LYS A 5 -15.48 -58.92 35.30
C LYS A 5 -17.00 -58.71 35.26
N ARG A 6 -17.49 -57.67 35.94
CA ARG A 6 -18.75 -57.01 35.58
C ARG A 6 -18.71 -55.52 35.95
N SER A 7 -18.24 -54.71 35.01
CA SER A 7 -18.42 -53.24 34.91
C SER A 7 -17.64 -52.83 33.66
N SER A 8 -18.05 -52.01 32.72
CA SER A 8 -19.20 -51.12 32.50
C SER A 8 -19.25 -50.96 30.97
N THR A 9 -20.42 -50.99 30.35
CA THR A 9 -21.05 -49.78 29.83
C THR A 9 -20.18 -49.00 28.84
N GLY A 10 -20.63 -48.99 27.58
CA GLY A 10 -20.68 -47.74 26.85
C GLY A 10 -19.64 -47.56 25.76
N GLY A 11 -20.16 -47.22 24.58
CA GLY A 11 -19.46 -46.34 23.67
C GLY A 11 -18.62 -47.07 22.65
N SER A 12 -19.21 -47.23 21.47
CA SER A 12 -18.50 -47.20 20.21
C SER A 12 -17.56 -45.98 20.19
N SER A 13 -16.32 -46.15 20.63
CA SER A 13 -15.26 -45.19 20.34
C SER A 13 -14.93 -45.36 18.87
N MET A 14 -15.70 -44.62 18.05
CA MET A 14 -15.23 -44.08 16.79
C MET A 14 -13.76 -43.74 16.98
N GLN A 15 -12.89 -44.52 16.33
CA GLN A 15 -11.55 -44.11 16.00
C GLN A 15 -11.71 -42.81 15.21
N LEU A 16 -11.71 -41.68 15.91
CA LEU A 16 -11.27 -40.42 15.35
C LEU A 16 -9.79 -40.63 15.07
N GLU A 17 -9.50 -41.26 13.93
CA GLU A 17 -8.26 -41.04 13.22
C GLU A 17 -8.20 -39.53 13.02
N ALA A 18 -7.46 -38.86 13.90
CA ALA A 18 -7.19 -37.44 13.76
C ALA A 18 -6.58 -37.28 12.36
N ALA A 19 -7.35 -36.67 11.46
CA ALA A 19 -6.91 -36.35 10.13
C ALA A 19 -5.49 -35.76 10.24
N PRO A 20 -4.55 -36.15 9.34
CA PRO A 20 -3.21 -35.61 9.38
C PRO A 20 -3.31 -34.09 9.48
N PRO A 21 -2.58 -33.43 10.39
CA PRO A 21 -2.61 -31.98 10.49
C PRO A 21 -2.39 -31.43 9.09
N PRO A 22 -3.20 -30.47 8.62
CA PRO A 22 -3.08 -29.98 7.26
C PRO A 22 -1.63 -29.54 7.05
N ALA A 23 -0.90 -30.32 6.24
CA ALA A 23 0.45 -29.99 5.85
C ALA A 23 0.37 -28.63 5.19
N LYS A 24 1.04 -27.66 5.82
CA LYS A 24 1.30 -26.29 5.40
C LYS A 24 0.06 -25.41 5.15
N ALA A 25 -0.44 -24.79 6.21
CA ALA A 25 -0.70 -23.36 6.08
C ALA A 25 0.68 -22.74 5.79
N GLU A 26 1.02 -22.53 4.51
CA GLU A 26 2.18 -21.74 4.09
C GLU A 26 1.92 -20.32 4.58
N MET A 27 2.16 -20.10 5.86
CA MET A 27 2.21 -18.79 6.45
C MET A 27 3.40 -18.13 5.77
N TYR A 28 3.14 -17.13 4.94
CA TYR A 28 4.17 -16.33 4.33
C TYR A 28 4.86 -15.52 5.45
N THR A 29 5.78 -16.13 6.19
CA THR A 29 6.42 -15.55 7.38
C THR A 29 7.59 -14.64 7.04
N THR A 30 7.96 -14.57 5.75
CA THR A 30 9.17 -13.90 5.29
C THR A 30 8.83 -12.88 4.22
N TRP A 31 9.23 -11.62 4.43
CA TRP A 31 8.99 -10.51 3.51
C TRP A 31 9.40 -10.82 2.05
N GLY A 32 10.47 -11.58 1.84
CA GLY A 32 10.95 -11.95 0.51
C GLY A 32 10.02 -12.88 -0.27
N ASP A 33 9.37 -13.83 0.42
CA ASP A 33 8.46 -14.80 -0.21
C ASP A 33 7.08 -14.18 -0.46
N MET A 34 6.65 -13.25 0.40
CA MET A 34 5.47 -12.42 0.17
C MET A 34 5.64 -11.55 -1.09
N LEU A 35 6.75 -10.82 -1.22
CA LEU A 35 6.99 -9.94 -2.36
C LEU A 35 7.11 -10.68 -3.70
N ARG A 36 7.61 -11.94 -3.70
CA ARG A 36 7.67 -12.79 -4.91
C ARG A 36 6.32 -13.36 -5.33
N HIS A 37 5.41 -13.58 -4.37
CA HIS A 37 4.08 -14.14 -4.65
C HIS A 37 3.08 -13.08 -5.11
N TRP A 38 3.27 -11.81 -4.72
CA TRP A 38 2.34 -10.74 -5.07
C TRP A 38 2.37 -10.39 -6.57
N PRO A 39 1.21 -10.10 -7.18
CA PRO A 39 1.16 -9.72 -8.59
C PRO A 39 1.91 -8.40 -8.81
N LYS A 40 2.66 -8.32 -9.92
CA LYS A 40 3.51 -7.16 -10.28
C LYS A 40 2.73 -5.84 -10.26
N THR A 41 1.45 -5.88 -10.60
CA THR A 41 0.53 -4.73 -10.56
C THR A 41 0.46 -4.09 -9.17
N THR A 42 0.45 -4.89 -8.10
CA THR A 42 0.36 -4.35 -6.74
C THR A 42 1.64 -3.63 -6.33
N LEU A 43 2.81 -4.10 -6.76
CA LEU A 43 4.07 -3.38 -6.56
C LEU A 43 4.09 -2.06 -7.34
N CYS A 44 3.58 -2.05 -8.58
CA CYS A 44 3.45 -0.82 -9.35
C CYS A 44 2.55 0.21 -8.66
N ILE A 45 1.39 -0.22 -8.12
CA ILE A 45 0.47 0.66 -7.38
C ILE A 45 1.12 1.20 -6.10
N VAL A 46 1.77 0.34 -5.31
CA VAL A 46 2.45 0.76 -4.07
C VAL A 46 3.60 1.73 -4.35
N SER A 47 4.40 1.47 -5.38
CA SER A 47 5.45 2.40 -5.81
C SER A 47 4.87 3.73 -6.31
N ASN A 48 3.73 3.71 -7.00
CA ASN A 48 3.03 4.92 -7.41
C ASN A 48 2.57 5.74 -6.19
N GLU A 49 1.87 5.13 -5.25
CA GLU A 49 1.42 5.77 -4.00
C GLU A 49 2.59 6.32 -3.17
N PHE A 50 3.70 5.58 -3.11
CA PHE A 50 4.92 6.06 -2.44
C PHE A 50 5.53 7.25 -3.16
N CYS A 51 5.61 7.20 -4.49
CA CYS A 51 6.13 8.29 -5.31
C CYS A 51 5.28 9.56 -5.18
N GLU A 52 3.95 9.41 -5.12
CA GLU A 52 3.03 10.53 -4.89
C GLU A 52 3.24 11.16 -3.52
N ARG A 53 3.35 10.36 -2.46
CA ARG A 53 3.62 10.89 -1.12
C ARG A 53 5.02 11.51 -1.00
N PHE A 54 6.03 10.89 -1.59
CA PHE A 54 7.39 11.43 -1.62
C PHE A 54 7.44 12.76 -2.36
N SER A 55 6.83 12.83 -3.55
CA SER A 55 6.77 14.06 -4.34
C SER A 55 5.97 15.14 -3.61
N TYR A 56 4.84 14.81 -2.98
CA TYR A 56 4.01 15.79 -2.28
C TYR A 56 4.74 16.42 -1.08
N TYR A 57 5.30 15.60 -0.18
CA TYR A 57 6.02 16.12 0.99
C TYR A 57 7.37 16.72 0.61
N GLY A 58 8.08 16.12 -0.34
CA GLY A 58 9.37 16.59 -0.85
C GLY A 58 9.25 17.95 -1.52
N MET A 59 8.29 18.12 -2.42
CA MET A 59 8.07 19.38 -3.14
C MET A 59 7.70 20.52 -2.19
N ARG A 60 6.85 20.26 -1.19
CA ARG A 60 6.53 21.24 -0.15
C ARG A 60 7.77 21.69 0.63
N THR A 61 8.65 20.75 0.95
CA THR A 61 9.83 20.99 1.78
C THR A 61 10.97 21.64 1.00
N VAL A 62 11.30 21.12 -0.18
CA VAL A 62 12.39 21.63 -1.02
C VAL A 62 12.08 23.03 -1.52
N LEU A 63 10.83 23.31 -1.92
CA LEU A 63 10.45 24.63 -2.42
C LEU A 63 10.61 25.72 -1.36
N ILE A 64 10.09 25.51 -0.14
CA ILE A 64 10.21 26.51 0.92
C ILE A 64 11.68 26.68 1.36
N LEU A 65 12.44 25.58 1.42
CA LEU A 65 13.83 25.60 1.83
C LEU A 65 14.71 26.32 0.80
N TYR A 66 14.43 26.16 -0.49
CA TYR A 66 15.11 26.87 -1.58
C TYR A 66 14.85 28.38 -1.54
N LEU A 67 13.58 28.79 -1.38
CA LEU A 67 13.19 30.20 -1.33
C LEU A 67 13.85 30.93 -0.14
N LEU A 68 13.92 30.27 1.02
CA LEU A 68 14.51 30.84 2.23
C LEU A 68 16.05 30.84 2.22
N ASN A 69 16.70 29.75 1.78
CA ASN A 69 18.15 29.61 1.91
C ASN A 69 18.92 30.14 0.69
N VAL A 70 18.43 29.91 -0.53
CA VAL A 70 19.15 30.27 -1.76
C VAL A 70 18.76 31.67 -2.23
N LEU A 71 17.45 31.93 -2.30
CA LEU A 71 16.92 33.21 -2.77
C LEU A 71 16.86 34.30 -1.68
N LYS A 72 17.01 33.91 -0.39
CA LYS A 72 16.92 34.81 0.78
C LYS A 72 15.67 35.68 0.78
N PHE A 73 14.54 35.13 0.35
CA PHE A 73 13.27 35.83 0.39
C PHE A 73 12.74 35.96 1.82
N THR A 74 12.08 37.09 2.09
CA THR A 74 11.32 37.29 3.33
C THR A 74 10.18 36.27 3.40
N GLU A 75 9.82 35.81 4.59
CA GLU A 75 8.76 34.81 4.83
C GLU A 75 7.49 35.08 4.02
N ASN A 76 7.04 36.34 3.98
CA ASN A 76 5.82 36.72 3.27
C ASN A 76 5.88 36.43 1.76
N GLN A 77 7.03 36.66 1.13
CA GLN A 77 7.23 36.38 -0.31
C GLN A 77 7.30 34.87 -0.57
N SER A 78 8.01 34.14 0.29
CA SER A 78 8.11 32.67 0.19
C SER A 78 6.74 32.00 0.30
N THR A 79 5.85 32.50 1.18
CA THR A 79 4.48 32.00 1.32
C THR A 79 3.64 32.25 0.08
N ILE A 80 3.74 33.43 -0.54
CA ILE A 80 2.99 33.75 -1.77
C ILE A 80 3.42 32.82 -2.91
N PHE A 81 4.72 32.60 -3.09
CA PHE A 81 5.24 31.66 -4.09
C PHE A 81 4.82 30.22 -3.81
N PHE A 82 4.89 29.78 -2.55
CA PHE A 82 4.45 28.44 -2.14
C PHE A 82 2.97 28.19 -2.45
N ASN A 83 2.10 29.15 -2.13
CA ASN A 83 0.68 29.06 -2.43
C ASN A 83 0.41 29.11 -3.95
N SER A 84 1.09 29.98 -4.67
CA SER A 84 0.95 30.09 -6.14
C SER A 84 1.35 28.78 -6.82
N PHE A 85 2.46 28.18 -6.39
CA PHE A 85 2.91 26.88 -6.89
C PHE A 85 1.89 25.78 -6.59
N THR A 86 1.34 25.76 -5.38
CA THR A 86 0.31 24.79 -4.97
C THR A 86 -0.94 24.90 -5.85
N VAL A 87 -1.41 26.12 -6.13
CA VAL A 87 -2.55 26.37 -7.02
C VAL A 87 -2.25 25.88 -8.45
N LEU A 88 -1.04 26.12 -8.97
CA LEU A 88 -0.63 25.61 -10.28
C LEU A 88 -0.58 24.08 -10.35
N CYS A 89 -0.12 23.42 -9.29
CA CYS A 89 -0.15 21.95 -9.20
C CYS A 89 -1.58 21.40 -9.25
N TYR A 90 -2.54 22.08 -8.62
CA TYR A 90 -3.96 21.68 -8.72
C TYR A 90 -4.61 22.06 -10.06
N LEU A 91 -4.14 23.13 -10.69
CA LEU A 91 -4.65 23.58 -12.00
C LEU A 91 -4.12 22.73 -13.16
N THR A 92 -2.88 22.22 -13.06
CA THR A 92 -2.23 21.39 -14.07
C THR A 92 -3.05 20.16 -14.50
N PRO A 93 -3.55 19.31 -13.58
CA PRO A 93 -4.39 18.16 -13.97
C PRO A 93 -5.75 18.61 -14.52
N LEU A 94 -6.30 19.74 -14.07
CA LEU A 94 -7.53 20.30 -14.63
C LEU A 94 -7.34 20.72 -16.09
N LEU A 95 -6.26 21.47 -16.38
CA LEU A 95 -5.88 21.82 -17.75
C LEU A 95 -5.54 20.58 -18.58
N GLY A 96 -4.81 19.63 -18.00
CA GLY A 96 -4.45 18.37 -18.63
C GLY A 96 -5.67 17.54 -19.03
N SER A 97 -6.69 17.47 -18.18
CA SER A 97 -7.96 16.80 -18.47
C SER A 97 -8.67 17.45 -19.65
N ILE A 98 -8.81 18.78 -19.65
CA ILE A 98 -9.48 19.52 -20.72
C ILE A 98 -8.75 19.33 -22.07
N ILE A 99 -7.41 19.34 -22.04
CA ILE A 99 -6.60 19.11 -23.25
C ILE A 99 -6.72 17.65 -23.72
N ALA A 100 -6.71 16.68 -22.81
CA ALA A 100 -6.85 15.26 -23.14
C ALA A 100 -8.21 14.95 -23.77
N ASP A 101 -9.29 15.47 -23.20
CA ASP A 101 -10.67 15.32 -23.71
C ASP A 101 -10.88 16.07 -25.03
N GLY A 102 -10.21 17.21 -25.23
CA GLY A 102 -10.38 18.03 -26.42
C GLY A 102 -9.54 17.59 -27.64
N TYR A 103 -8.26 17.28 -27.42
CA TYR A 103 -7.28 17.14 -28.53
C TYR A 103 -6.78 15.71 -28.75
N ILE A 104 -6.65 14.90 -27.69
CA ILE A 104 -5.96 13.60 -27.77
C ILE A 104 -6.94 12.43 -27.96
N GLY A 105 -8.14 12.50 -27.39
CA GLY A 105 -9.16 11.45 -27.53
C GLY A 105 -9.91 11.41 -28.87
N LYS A 106 -9.70 12.39 -29.77
CA LYS A 106 -10.51 12.54 -31.00
C LYS A 106 -9.94 11.82 -32.24
N PHE A 107 -8.74 11.25 -32.15
CA PHE A 107 -8.03 10.67 -33.30
C PHE A 107 -7.56 9.22 -33.12
N TRP A 108 -8.16 8.48 -32.17
CA TRP A 108 -8.09 7.02 -32.13
C TRP A 108 -9.43 6.44 -31.67
#